data_AF-S9VD71-F1
#
_entry.id   AF-S9VD71-F1
#
_cell.length_a   1.000
_cell.length_b   1.000
_cell.length_c   1.000
_cell.angle_alpha   90.00
_cell.angle_beta   90.00
_cell.angle_gamma   90.00
#
_symmetry.space_group_name_H-M   'P 1'
#
loop_
_entity.id
_entity.type
_entity.pdbx_description
1 polymer ?
#
loop_
_entity_poly.entity_id
_entity_poly.type
_entity_poly.pdbx_seq_one_letter_code
_entity_poly.pdbx_strand_id
1 'polypeptide(L)'
;MGQQVSECGQNLPLGLCGIDQINWGGQAGAFYECWKLDPCCGGLTDALLCFVHWTCCSPCSACKLYASSLGDQCSVWPHCFCILCCPVGRLFTRYNLRKKNGTNGNMIGDFICIWCCAPCACCQELRSVSNGAWRVVPECDCPGLIVPGCKFLN
;
A
#
# COMPACT_ATOMS: atom_id res chain seq x y z
N MET A 1 7.04 19.60 -4.66
CA MET A 1 7.69 19.18 -5.92
C MET A 1 9.22 19.08 -5.80
N GLY A 2 9.91 19.92 -5.01
CA GLY A 2 11.38 19.86 -4.87
C GLY A 2 11.94 18.59 -4.22
N GLN A 3 11.25 18.02 -3.23
CA GLN A 3 11.74 16.85 -2.49
C GLN A 3 11.72 15.55 -3.33
N GLN A 4 10.65 15.31 -4.09
CA GLN A 4 10.55 14.13 -4.98
C GLN A 4 11.61 14.14 -6.09
N VAL A 5 11.93 15.32 -6.65
CA VAL A 5 13.00 15.46 -7.65
C VAL A 5 14.38 15.21 -7.03
N SER A 6 14.59 15.68 -5.79
CA SER A 6 15.80 15.38 -5.02
C SER A 6 15.95 13.88 -4.71
N GLU A 7 14.86 13.19 -4.35
CA GLU A 7 14.85 11.75 -4.08
C GLU A 7 15.20 10.91 -5.32
N CYS A 8 14.73 11.32 -6.50
CA CYS A 8 15.11 10.67 -7.76
C CYS A 8 16.59 10.89 -8.10
N GLY A 9 17.14 12.08 -7.82
CA GLY A 9 18.54 12.40 -8.07
C GLY A 9 19.53 11.70 -7.13
N GLN A 10 19.17 11.54 -5.86
CA GLN A 10 20.05 10.99 -4.82
C GLN A 10 20.21 9.46 -4.90
N ASN A 11 19.24 8.75 -5.48
CA ASN A 11 19.22 7.28 -5.50
C ASN A 11 19.66 6.69 -6.85
N LEU A 12 20.19 7.48 -7.78
CA LEU A 12 20.71 6.96 -9.06
C LEU A 12 21.99 6.12 -8.86
N PRO A 13 22.15 4.96 -9.52
CA PRO A 13 21.21 4.29 -10.43
C PRO A 13 20.25 3.28 -9.76
N LEU A 14 20.49 2.91 -8.50
CA LEU A 14 19.77 1.83 -7.81
C LEU A 14 18.27 2.10 -7.66
N GLY A 15 17.90 3.36 -7.49
CA GLY A 15 16.54 3.85 -7.35
C GLY A 15 15.74 3.93 -8.64
N LEU A 16 16.38 3.92 -9.82
CA LEU A 16 15.64 3.80 -11.10
C LEU A 16 15.06 2.40 -11.27
N CYS A 17 15.80 1.38 -10.83
CA CYS A 17 15.39 -0.01 -10.89
C CYS A 17 14.61 -0.45 -9.65
N GLY A 18 14.39 0.44 -8.68
CA GLY A 18 13.74 0.14 -7.41
C GLY A 18 14.49 -0.85 -6.51
N ILE A 19 15.78 -1.09 -6.78
CA ILE A 19 16.60 -2.07 -6.04
C ILE A 19 16.85 -1.58 -4.61
N ASP A 20 16.92 -0.28 -4.42
CA ASP A 20 17.07 0.41 -3.13
C ASP A 20 15.87 0.23 -2.18
N GLN A 21 14.71 -0.15 -2.70
CA GLN A 21 13.44 -0.22 -1.96
C GLN A 21 12.74 -1.58 -2.04
N ILE A 22 13.49 -2.62 -2.44
CA ILE A 22 13.07 -4.02 -2.46
C ILE A 22 12.73 -4.54 -1.06
N ASN A 23 13.48 -4.09 -0.04
CA ASN A 23 13.36 -4.56 1.33
C ASN A 23 13.04 -3.40 2.27
N TRP A 24 11.91 -3.50 2.96
CA TRP A 24 11.45 -2.50 3.91
C TRP A 24 11.85 -2.83 5.36
N GLY A 25 12.55 -3.95 5.58
CA GLY A 25 12.90 -4.44 6.91
C GLY A 25 11.67 -4.85 7.73
N GLY A 26 11.90 -5.24 8.98
CA GLY A 26 10.84 -5.60 9.93
C GLY A 26 9.88 -6.67 9.41
N GLN A 27 8.58 -6.48 9.70
CA GLN A 27 7.51 -7.40 9.28
C GLN A 27 7.21 -7.33 7.77
N ALA A 28 7.37 -6.15 7.16
CA ALA A 28 7.17 -5.95 5.73
C ALA A 28 8.19 -6.74 4.88
N GLY A 29 9.44 -6.80 5.34
CA GLY A 29 10.51 -7.58 4.71
C GLY A 29 10.73 -7.23 3.24
N ALA A 30 11.23 -8.20 2.47
CA ALA A 30 11.46 -8.02 1.04
C ALA A 30 10.21 -8.35 0.21
N PHE A 31 10.03 -7.64 -0.90
CA PHE A 31 8.81 -7.76 -1.72
C PHE A 31 8.64 -9.16 -2.33
N TYR A 32 9.75 -9.82 -2.67
CA TYR A 32 9.74 -11.19 -3.21
C TYR A 32 9.38 -12.25 -2.17
N GLU A 33 9.36 -11.92 -0.87
CA GLU A 33 8.94 -12.85 0.20
C GLU A 33 7.41 -12.98 0.27
N CYS A 34 6.74 -13.14 -0.86
CA CYS A 34 5.28 -13.23 -0.96
C CYS A 34 4.70 -14.46 -0.26
N TRP A 35 5.53 -15.47 0.03
CA TRP A 35 5.19 -16.64 0.85
C TRP A 35 5.08 -16.33 2.35
N LYS A 36 5.57 -15.18 2.82
CA LYS A 36 5.31 -14.72 4.18
C LYS A 36 3.89 -14.17 4.23
N LEU A 37 3.01 -14.98 4.78
CA LEU A 37 1.57 -14.74 4.80
C LEU A 37 1.12 -13.93 6.03
N ASP A 38 1.89 -13.92 7.11
CA ASP A 38 1.60 -13.11 8.31
C ASP A 38 1.93 -11.62 8.07
N PRO A 39 1.07 -10.66 8.49
CA PRO A 39 -0.16 -10.81 9.29
C PRO A 39 -1.43 -11.11 8.48
N CYS A 40 -1.36 -11.05 7.15
CA CYS A 40 -2.50 -11.01 6.25
C CYS A 40 -3.33 -12.31 6.22
N CYS A 41 -2.65 -13.45 6.29
CA CYS A 41 -3.17 -14.81 6.15
C CYS A 41 -2.52 -15.77 7.17
N GLY A 42 -2.07 -15.27 8.33
CA GLY A 42 -1.32 -16.06 9.33
C GLY A 42 -2.13 -17.19 9.98
N GLY A 43 -3.46 -17.11 9.98
CA GLY A 43 -4.38 -18.15 10.45
C GLY A 43 -5.51 -18.45 9.46
N LEU A 44 -6.23 -19.57 9.64
CA LEU A 44 -7.32 -20.00 8.74
C LEU A 44 -8.42 -18.93 8.59
N THR A 45 -8.85 -18.33 9.70
CA THR A 45 -9.88 -17.29 9.69
C THR A 45 -9.39 -16.01 9.01
N ASP A 46 -8.13 -15.62 9.25
CA ASP A 46 -7.54 -14.44 8.61
C ASP A 46 -7.33 -14.66 7.10
N ALA A 47 -6.95 -15.87 6.68
CA ALA A 47 -6.83 -16.24 5.28
C ALA A 47 -8.18 -16.21 4.56
N LEU A 48 -9.26 -16.71 5.19
CA LEU A 48 -10.62 -16.62 4.65
C LEU A 48 -11.08 -15.16 4.54
N LEU A 49 -10.84 -14.35 5.58
CA LEU A 49 -11.17 -12.92 5.54
C LEU A 49 -10.37 -12.21 4.46
N CYS A 50 -9.08 -12.48 4.32
CA CYS A 50 -8.23 -11.96 3.25
C CYS A 50 -8.81 -12.32 1.88
N PHE A 51 -9.16 -13.59 1.65
CA PHE A 51 -9.75 -14.03 0.40
C PHE A 51 -11.06 -13.29 0.06
N VAL A 52 -11.98 -13.18 1.02
CA VAL A 52 -13.25 -12.46 0.85
C VAL A 52 -13.00 -10.97 0.55
N HIS A 53 -12.10 -10.33 1.29
CA HIS A 53 -11.83 -8.89 1.15
C HIS A 53 -11.13 -8.54 -0.16
N TRP A 54 -10.25 -9.40 -0.67
CA TRP A 54 -9.50 -9.15 -1.90
C TRP A 54 -10.16 -9.73 -3.15
N THR A 55 -11.20 -10.55 -3.01
CA THR A 55 -11.99 -11.11 -4.13
C THR A 55 -13.36 -10.44 -4.25
N CYS A 56 -14.06 -10.20 -3.15
CA CYS A 56 -15.43 -9.65 -3.14
C CYS A 56 -15.49 -8.16 -2.80
N CYS A 57 -14.52 -7.64 -2.03
CA CYS A 57 -14.50 -6.26 -1.56
C CYS A 57 -13.22 -5.51 -1.92
N SER A 58 -12.50 -5.96 -2.96
CA SER A 58 -11.15 -5.47 -3.29
C SER A 58 -11.05 -3.95 -3.36
N PRO A 59 -12.02 -3.23 -3.98
CA PRO A 59 -11.94 -1.79 -4.04
C PRO A 59 -12.14 -1.09 -2.69
N CYS A 60 -12.99 -1.66 -1.82
CA CYS A 60 -13.20 -1.14 -0.47
C CYS A 60 -11.96 -1.38 0.40
N SER A 61 -11.38 -2.57 0.32
CA SER A 61 -10.14 -2.93 1.02
C SER A 61 -8.95 -2.07 0.57
N ALA A 62 -8.82 -1.84 -0.74
CA ALA A 62 -7.80 -0.96 -1.32
C ALA A 62 -7.99 0.50 -0.90
N CYS A 63 -9.24 0.99 -0.85
CA CYS A 63 -9.53 2.33 -0.37
C CYS A 63 -9.18 2.49 1.11
N LYS A 64 -9.58 1.54 1.97
CA LYS A 64 -9.26 1.56 3.40
C LYS A 64 -7.73 1.52 3.61
N LEU A 65 -7.03 0.72 2.81
CA LEU A 65 -5.56 0.65 2.82
C LEU A 65 -4.92 2.00 2.44
N TYR A 66 -5.43 2.67 1.41
CA TYR A 66 -4.95 3.99 1.01
C TYR A 66 -5.21 5.04 2.11
N ALA A 67 -6.42 5.09 2.67
CA ALA A 67 -6.73 6.00 3.77
C ALA A 67 -5.82 5.75 4.99
N SER A 68 -5.59 4.48 5.33
CA SER A 68 -4.64 4.08 6.37
C SER A 68 -3.21 4.49 6.06
N SER A 69 -2.79 4.46 4.79
CA SER A 69 -1.47 4.96 4.36
C SER A 69 -1.30 6.46 4.62
N LEU A 70 -2.40 7.23 4.62
CA LEU A 70 -2.41 8.66 4.95
C LEU A 70 -2.62 8.94 6.44
N GLY A 71 -3.17 7.97 7.19
CA GLY A 71 -3.67 8.21 8.55
C GLY A 71 -5.02 8.94 8.56
N ASP A 72 -5.76 8.87 7.45
CA ASP A 72 -7.08 9.48 7.28
C ASP A 72 -8.21 8.45 7.45
N GLN A 73 -9.44 8.93 7.63
CA GLN A 73 -10.62 8.09 7.65
C GLN A 73 -11.01 7.60 6.25
N CYS A 74 -11.50 6.36 6.19
CA CYS A 74 -11.97 5.75 4.95
C CYS A 74 -13.22 6.49 4.44
N SER A 75 -13.28 6.76 3.13
CA SER A 75 -14.23 7.69 2.53
C SER A 75 -14.50 7.36 1.06
N VAL A 76 -15.63 7.84 0.53
CA VAL A 76 -16.11 7.49 -0.83
C VAL A 76 -15.21 8.02 -1.95
N TRP A 77 -14.54 9.17 -1.77
CA TRP A 77 -13.66 9.76 -2.79
C TRP A 77 -12.48 8.83 -3.17
N PRO A 78 -11.66 8.35 -2.21
CA PRO A 78 -10.64 7.36 -2.51
C PRO A 78 -11.21 6.01 -2.98
N HIS A 79 -12.46 5.66 -2.67
CA HIS A 79 -13.12 4.48 -3.26
C HIS A 79 -13.28 4.67 -4.76
N CYS A 80 -13.89 5.77 -5.22
CA CYS A 80 -14.08 6.03 -6.64
C CYS A 80 -12.75 6.20 -7.39
N PHE A 81 -11.76 6.87 -6.80
CA PHE A 81 -10.43 7.04 -7.41
C PHE A 81 -9.64 5.72 -7.48
N CYS A 82 -9.67 4.89 -6.43
CA CYS A 82 -9.00 3.57 -6.46
C CYS A 82 -9.70 2.58 -7.40
N ILE A 83 -11.04 2.66 -7.55
CA ILE A 83 -11.81 1.89 -8.53
C ILE A 83 -11.48 2.31 -9.97
N LEU A 84 -11.38 3.62 -10.24
CA LEU A 84 -11.23 4.16 -11.60
C LEU A 84 -9.76 4.33 -12.05
N CYS A 85 -8.81 4.48 -11.12
CA CYS A 85 -7.39 4.76 -11.39
C CYS A 85 -6.45 3.81 -10.63
N CYS A 86 -6.86 2.54 -10.49
CA CYS A 86 -6.21 1.49 -9.70
C CYS A 86 -4.66 1.43 -9.77
N PRO A 87 -3.98 1.53 -10.93
CA PRO A 87 -2.51 1.49 -10.95
C PRO A 87 -1.85 2.72 -10.30
N VAL A 88 -2.47 3.89 -10.41
CA VAL A 88 -1.95 5.13 -9.81
C VAL A 88 -2.23 5.17 -8.31
N GLY A 89 -3.42 4.71 -7.89
CA GLY A 89 -3.76 4.58 -6.48
C GLY A 89 -2.79 3.67 -5.73
N ARG A 90 -2.43 2.51 -6.30
CA ARG A 90 -1.45 1.60 -5.70
C ARG A 90 -0.06 2.22 -5.57
N LEU A 91 0.39 2.99 -6.56
CA LEU A 91 1.67 3.69 -6.48
C LEU A 91 1.73 4.64 -5.28
N PHE A 92 0.67 5.43 -5.07
CA PHE A 92 0.60 6.37 -3.95
C PHE A 92 0.50 5.66 -2.61
N THR A 93 -0.32 4.60 -2.51
CA THR A 93 -0.41 3.76 -1.31
C THR A 93 0.97 3.21 -0.95
N ARG A 94 1.68 2.63 -1.92
CA ARG A 94 3.01 2.06 -1.69
C ARG A 94 4.02 3.11 -1.23
N TYR A 95 4.08 4.25 -1.91
CA TYR A 95 4.97 5.36 -1.54
C TYR A 95 4.73 5.80 -0.09
N ASN A 96 3.47 6.00 0.30
CA ASN A 96 3.10 6.43 1.64
C ASN A 96 3.43 5.37 2.70
N LEU A 97 3.13 4.09 2.43
CA LEU A 97 3.46 2.99 3.34
C LEU A 97 4.97 2.82 3.53
N ARG A 98 5.75 2.93 2.45
CA ARG A 98 7.21 2.88 2.50
C ARG A 98 7.79 3.99 3.37
N LYS A 99 7.28 5.22 3.19
CA LYS A 99 7.65 6.39 4.00
C LYS A 99 7.29 6.21 5.47
N LYS A 100 6.09 5.67 5.77
CA LYS A 100 5.69 5.33 7.15
C LYS A 100 6.61 4.29 7.79
N ASN A 101 7.11 3.34 7.01
CA ASN A 101 8.08 2.35 7.47
C ASN A 101 9.50 2.91 7.61
N GLY A 102 9.77 4.16 7.24
CA GLY A 102 11.09 4.77 7.31
C GLY A 102 12.06 4.26 6.24
N THR A 103 11.57 3.59 5.19
CA THR A 103 12.41 3.02 4.15
C THR A 103 12.72 4.05 3.06
N ASN A 104 14.01 4.22 2.77
CA ASN A 104 14.48 5.09 1.69
C ASN A 104 14.06 4.56 0.32
N GLY A 105 13.96 5.46 -0.66
CA GLY A 105 13.54 5.14 -2.01
C GLY A 105 12.71 6.25 -2.64
N ASN A 106 12.37 6.06 -3.91
CA ASN A 106 11.66 7.06 -4.72
C ASN A 106 10.44 6.43 -5.42
N MET A 107 9.56 7.31 -5.91
CA MET A 107 8.30 6.90 -6.54
C MET A 107 8.50 6.13 -7.88
N ILE A 108 9.64 6.32 -8.57
CA ILE A 108 9.93 5.58 -9.81
C ILE A 108 10.20 4.11 -9.50
N GLY A 109 11.04 3.83 -8.51
CA GLY A 109 11.30 2.45 -8.14
C GLY A 109 10.09 1.77 -7.48
N ASP A 110 9.23 2.51 -6.77
CA ASP A 110 7.91 1.99 -6.34
C ASP A 110 7.05 1.56 -7.54
N PHE A 111 7.03 2.37 -8.61
CA PHE A 111 6.34 2.03 -9.86
C PHE A 111 6.93 0.76 -10.51
N ILE A 112 8.26 0.64 -10.57
CA ILE A 112 8.93 -0.54 -11.11
C ILE A 112 8.60 -1.79 -10.28
N CYS A 113 8.59 -1.72 -8.94
CA CYS A 113 8.21 -2.85 -8.10
C CYS A 113 6.77 -3.32 -8.38
N ILE A 114 5.83 -2.38 -8.54
CA ILE A 114 4.43 -2.70 -8.86
C ILE A 114 4.31 -3.28 -10.27
N TRP A 115 5.03 -2.71 -11.25
CA TRP A 115 5.00 -3.18 -12.64
C TRP A 115 5.62 -4.57 -12.80
N CYS A 116 6.77 -4.82 -12.17
CA CYS A 116 7.49 -6.09 -12.27
C CYS A 116 6.79 -7.23 -11.52
N CYS A 117 6.24 -6.98 -10.33
CA CYS A 117 5.43 -7.97 -9.61
C CYS A 117 4.38 -7.29 -8.71
N ALA A 118 3.25 -6.93 -9.31
CA ALA A 118 2.09 -6.39 -8.60
C ALA A 118 1.62 -7.23 -7.39
N PRO A 119 1.55 -8.58 -7.45
CA PRO A 119 1.13 -9.37 -6.29
C PRO A 119 2.19 -9.37 -5.18
N CYS A 120 3.49 -9.45 -5.53
CA CYS A 120 4.59 -9.37 -4.57
C CYS A 120 4.59 -8.03 -3.83
N ALA A 121 4.44 -6.93 -4.57
CA ALA A 121 4.31 -5.58 -4.01
C ALA A 121 3.09 -5.46 -3.10
N CYS A 122 1.96 -6.09 -3.48
CA CYS A 122 0.75 -6.13 -2.64
C CYS A 122 1.00 -6.87 -1.32
N CYS A 123 1.60 -8.07 -1.37
CA CYS A 123 1.92 -8.82 -0.16
C CYS A 123 2.87 -8.03 0.76
N GLN A 124 3.82 -7.27 0.20
CA GLN A 124 4.69 -6.41 1.00
C GLN A 124 3.93 -5.25 1.64
N GLU A 125 3.05 -4.58 0.90
CA GLU A 125 2.18 -3.50 1.40
C GLU A 125 1.30 -4.00 2.54
N LEU A 126 0.66 -5.15 2.38
CA LEU A 126 -0.22 -5.72 3.42
C LEU A 126 0.56 -6.17 4.66
N ARG A 127 1.79 -6.65 4.50
CA ARG A 127 2.68 -6.96 5.63
C ARG A 127 3.22 -5.75 6.35
N SER A 128 3.21 -4.59 5.72
CA SER A 128 3.64 -3.33 6.35
C SER A 128 2.61 -2.74 7.30
N VAL A 129 1.39 -3.27 7.32
CA VAL A 129 0.28 -2.75 8.12
C VAL A 129 -0.40 -3.84 8.94
N SER A 130 -1.11 -3.45 9.99
CA SER A 130 -2.01 -4.35 10.71
C SER A 130 -3.25 -4.70 9.88
N ASN A 131 -3.88 -5.85 10.15
CA ASN A 131 -5.09 -6.32 9.45
C ASN A 131 -6.24 -5.29 9.43
N GLY A 132 -6.39 -4.47 10.48
CA GLY A 132 -7.40 -3.41 10.55
C GLY A 132 -7.24 -2.30 9.49
N ALA A 133 -6.07 -2.17 8.86
CA ALA A 133 -5.81 -1.14 7.86
C ALA A 133 -6.51 -1.40 6.52
N TRP A 134 -6.90 -2.64 6.23
CA TRP A 134 -7.58 -3.03 4.98
C TRP A 134 -8.84 -3.86 5.21
N ARG A 135 -9.01 -4.47 6.37
CA ARG A 135 -10.20 -5.26 6.73
C ARG A 135 -11.43 -4.37 6.87
N VAL A 136 -12.48 -4.63 6.11
CA VAL A 136 -13.76 -3.88 6.15
C VAL A 136 -14.78 -4.57 7.08
N VAL A 137 -14.71 -5.89 7.22
CA VAL A 137 -15.63 -6.68 8.07
C VAL A 137 -14.79 -7.44 9.11
N PRO A 138 -15.12 -7.38 10.41
CA PRO A 138 -16.33 -6.83 11.04
C PRO A 138 -16.29 -5.32 11.33
N GLU A 139 -15.21 -4.62 11.02
CA GLU A 139 -15.04 -3.17 11.31
C GLU A 139 -15.87 -2.28 10.39
N CYS A 140 -17.19 -2.29 10.58
CA CYS A 140 -18.15 -1.47 9.84
C CYS A 140 -18.72 -0.37 10.75
N ASP A 141 -17.96 0.70 10.96
CA ASP A 141 -18.55 2.00 11.25
C ASP A 141 -18.88 2.65 9.92
N CYS A 142 -20.15 2.99 9.67
CA CYS A 142 -20.59 3.58 8.40
C CYS A 142 -19.62 4.69 7.96
N PRO A 143 -19.03 4.62 6.74
CA PRO A 143 -18.12 5.65 6.29
C PRO A 143 -18.91 6.95 6.18
N GLY A 144 -18.55 7.92 7.03
CA GLY A 144 -19.03 9.28 6.89
C GLY A 144 -18.72 9.78 5.48
N LEU A 145 -19.60 10.58 4.90
CA LEU A 145 -19.34 11.26 3.63
C LEU A 145 -18.29 12.36 3.87
N ILE A 146 -17.03 11.95 3.95
CA ILE A 146 -15.87 12.82 4.13
C ILE A 146 -15.08 12.80 2.82
N VAL A 147 -14.64 13.96 2.35
CA VAL A 147 -13.76 14.05 1.17
C VAL A 147 -12.35 14.30 1.67
N PRO A 148 -11.48 13.29 1.80
CA PRO A 148 -10.08 13.53 2.12
C PRO A 148 -9.35 14.07 0.90
N GLY A 149 -8.32 14.89 1.15
CA GLY A 149 -7.44 15.39 0.10
C GLY A 149 -6.40 14.35 -0.32
N CYS A 150 -5.96 14.38 -1.58
CA CYS A 150 -4.77 13.64 -2.01
C CYS A 150 -3.52 14.32 -1.44
N LYS A 151 -2.82 13.65 -0.51
CA LYS A 151 -1.59 14.16 0.11
C LYS A 151 -0.48 13.11 0.01
N PHE A 152 0.76 13.58 0.00
CA PHE A 152 1.95 12.73 0.13
C PHE A 152 2.61 13.03 1.47
N LEU A 153 3.11 12.01 2.14
CA LEU A 153 3.95 12.20 3.33
C LEU A 153 5.30 12.78 2.88
N ASN A 154 5.72 13.86 3.55
CA ASN A 154 7.04 14.48 3.34
C ASN A 154 8.10 13.69 4.10
#